data_AF-A0A3D3FVE5-F1
#
_entry.id   AF-A0A3D3FVE5-F1
#
_cell.length_a   1.000
_cell.length_b   1.000
_cell.length_c   1.000
_cell.angle_alpha   90.00
_cell.angle_beta   90.00
_cell.angle_gamma   90.00
#
_symmetry.space_group_name_H-M   'P 1'
#
loop_
_entity.id
_entity.type
_entity.pdbx_description
1 polymer ?
#
loop_
_entity_poly.entity_id
_entity_poly.type
_entity_poly.pdbx_seq_one_letter_code
_entity_poly.pdbx_strand_id
1 'polypeptide(L)'
;MRRIRAAFAAILLILPLSAAFSQSGATPFTHGEDPSVWLGSLLPKVFETLGPPAAVRSVRGPESWQDDVVFKYEGLELYWFKDRVWQVRAEAAYGFRVGDASDVVFSSLGEPLHRLDSGFVYQSVGRSWPTRIRVSFTADGRVSDIYVYRADF
;
A
#
# COMPACT_ATOMS: atom_id res chain seq x y z
N MET A 1 3.39 73.65 -37.79
CA MET A 1 4.47 73.16 -36.91
C MET A 1 4.02 71.86 -36.24
N ARG A 2 4.72 70.74 -36.51
CA ARG A 2 4.47 69.38 -35.99
C ARG A 2 4.95 69.26 -34.53
N ARG A 3 4.20 68.59 -33.66
CA ARG A 3 4.75 67.84 -32.52
C ARG A 3 3.96 66.55 -32.29
N ILE A 4 4.60 65.44 -32.66
CA ILE A 4 4.30 64.07 -32.29
C ILE A 4 4.55 63.94 -30.78
N ARG A 5 3.64 63.31 -30.03
CA ARG A 5 3.96 62.80 -28.69
C ARG A 5 3.65 61.31 -28.63
N ALA A 6 4.71 60.59 -28.29
CA ALA A 6 4.88 59.16 -28.36
C ALA A 6 3.99 58.40 -27.38
N ALA A 7 3.66 57.19 -27.79
CA ALA A 7 3.03 56.15 -27.03
C ALA A 7 3.88 55.72 -25.82
N PHE A 8 3.22 55.36 -24.73
CA PHE A 8 3.78 54.51 -23.67
C PHE A 8 2.77 53.41 -23.37
N ALA A 9 2.90 52.29 -24.07
CA ALA A 9 2.21 51.06 -23.76
C ALA A 9 3.04 50.31 -22.71
N ALA A 10 2.60 50.35 -21.45
CA ALA A 10 3.17 49.53 -20.39
C ALA A 10 2.62 48.10 -20.52
N ILE A 11 3.38 47.21 -21.17
CA ILE A 11 3.10 45.78 -21.21
C ILE A 11 3.55 45.19 -19.87
N LEU A 12 2.60 44.84 -19.00
CA LEU A 12 2.84 44.03 -17.81
C LEU A 12 3.15 42.59 -18.27
N LEU A 13 4.43 42.21 -18.19
CA LEU A 13 4.87 40.82 -18.27
C LEU A 13 4.46 40.09 -16.99
N ILE A 14 3.34 39.37 -17.03
CA ILE A 14 2.99 38.38 -16.02
C ILE A 14 3.79 37.10 -16.35
N LEU A 15 4.93 36.92 -15.68
CA LEU A 15 5.67 35.67 -15.68
C LEU A 15 4.83 34.59 -14.99
N PRO A 16 4.59 33.42 -15.61
CA PRO A 16 4.07 32.28 -14.86
C PRO A 16 5.15 31.81 -13.89
N LEU A 17 4.92 32.01 -12.59
CA LEU A 17 5.62 31.28 -11.54
C LEU A 17 5.26 29.80 -11.71
N SER A 18 6.12 29.04 -12.39
CA SER A 18 6.07 27.58 -12.33
C SER A 18 6.42 27.16 -10.91
N ALA A 19 5.39 26.94 -10.08
CA ALA A 19 5.53 26.23 -8.82
C ALA A 19 6.00 24.81 -9.16
N ALA A 20 7.32 24.59 -9.13
CA ALA A 20 7.89 23.27 -9.16
C ALA A 20 7.49 22.57 -7.86
N PHE A 21 6.37 21.85 -7.88
CA PHE A 21 6.12 20.81 -6.90
C PHE A 21 7.26 19.81 -7.03
N SER A 22 8.23 19.88 -6.12
CA SER A 22 9.16 18.76 -5.92
C SER A 22 8.32 17.57 -5.54
N GLN A 23 8.08 16.67 -6.49
CA GLN A 23 7.76 15.28 -6.17
C GLN A 23 9.02 14.74 -5.49
N SER A 24 9.07 14.83 -4.16
CA SER A 24 9.96 13.95 -3.40
C SER A 24 9.66 12.54 -3.87
N GLY A 25 10.63 11.93 -4.56
CA GLY A 25 10.49 10.59 -5.09
C GLY A 25 10.10 9.67 -3.95
N ALA A 26 8.90 9.09 -4.03
CA ALA A 26 8.51 8.00 -3.16
C ALA A 26 9.61 6.94 -3.22
N THR A 27 10.05 6.42 -2.08
CA THR A 27 10.90 5.23 -2.10
C THR A 27 9.98 4.07 -2.49
N PRO A 28 10.21 3.40 -3.64
CA PRO A 28 9.40 2.24 -3.99
C PRO A 28 9.57 1.19 -2.89
N PHE A 29 8.47 0.55 -2.51
CA PHE A 29 8.53 -0.59 -1.61
C PHE A 29 9.41 -1.65 -2.25
N THR A 30 10.50 -2.03 -1.57
CA THR A 30 11.40 -3.06 -2.10
C THR A 30 10.74 -4.42 -1.95
N HIS A 31 10.52 -5.11 -3.07
CA HIS A 31 10.00 -6.48 -3.07
C HIS A 31 10.82 -7.38 -2.13
N GLY A 32 10.17 -7.96 -1.12
CA GLY A 32 10.80 -8.89 -0.16
C GLY A 32 11.00 -8.35 1.26
N GLU A 33 10.74 -7.07 1.52
CA GLU A 33 10.65 -6.56 2.90
C GLU A 33 9.46 -7.19 3.66
N ASP A 34 9.59 -7.34 4.98
CA ASP A 34 8.49 -7.85 5.82
C ASP A 34 7.34 -6.83 5.84
N PRO A 35 6.18 -7.11 5.21
CA PRO A 35 5.08 -6.16 5.12
C PRO A 35 4.45 -5.83 6.48
N SER A 36 4.73 -6.64 7.52
CA SER A 36 4.22 -6.39 8.87
C SER A 36 4.73 -5.08 9.49
N VAL A 37 5.79 -4.47 8.93
CA VAL A 37 6.33 -3.16 9.38
C VAL A 37 5.32 -2.02 9.25
N TRP A 38 4.36 -2.17 8.33
CA TRP A 38 3.34 -1.15 8.08
C TRP A 38 2.16 -1.23 9.05
N LEU A 39 1.95 -2.37 9.70
CA LEU A 39 0.85 -2.55 10.64
C LEU A 39 0.93 -1.55 11.80
N GLY A 40 -0.19 -0.91 12.09
CA GLY A 40 -0.35 0.13 13.12
C GLY A 40 0.20 1.51 12.72
N SER A 41 0.81 1.65 11.53
CA SER A 41 1.33 2.93 11.06
C SER A 41 0.23 3.96 10.87
N LEU A 42 0.54 5.20 11.23
CA LEU A 42 -0.33 6.36 11.03
C LEU A 42 -0.11 6.98 9.65
N LEU A 43 -1.11 7.72 9.16
CA LEU A 43 -1.04 8.44 7.88
C LEU A 43 0.26 9.25 7.71
N PRO A 44 0.69 10.11 8.65
CA PRO A 44 1.90 10.93 8.43
C PRO A 44 3.15 10.11 8.14
N LYS A 45 3.36 9.02 8.90
CA LYS A 45 4.50 8.11 8.70
C LYS A 45 4.47 7.46 7.31
N VAL A 46 3.28 7.00 6.89
CA VAL A 46 3.11 6.36 5.57
C VAL A 46 3.41 7.36 4.45
N PHE A 47 2.87 8.58 4.52
CA PHE A 47 3.14 9.62 3.52
C PHE A 47 4.59 10.09 3.52
N GLU A 48 5.23 10.19 4.69
CA GLU A 48 6.65 10.55 4.80
C GLU A 48 7.55 9.50 4.16
N THR A 49 7.21 8.21 4.29
CA THR A 49 8.06 7.11 3.83
C THR A 49 7.78 6.70 2.38
N LEU A 50 6.50 6.51 2.04
CA LEU A 50 6.04 5.99 0.74
C LEU A 50 5.51 7.07 -0.20
N GLY A 51 5.36 8.32 0.27
CA GLY A 51 4.74 9.37 -0.51
C GLY A 51 3.24 9.14 -0.76
N PRO A 52 2.66 9.85 -1.76
CA PRO A 52 1.25 9.71 -2.10
C PRO A 52 0.96 8.33 -2.73
N PRO A 53 -0.19 7.71 -2.44
CA PRO A 53 -0.58 6.45 -3.06
C PRO A 53 -0.88 6.63 -4.55
N ALA A 54 -0.62 5.59 -5.35
CA ALA A 54 -0.96 5.56 -6.78
C ALA A 54 -2.48 5.56 -7.01
N ALA A 55 -3.24 4.97 -6.09
CA ALA A 55 -4.70 5.04 -6.09
C ALA A 55 -5.26 4.89 -4.67
N VAL A 56 -6.47 5.42 -4.46
CA VAL A 56 -7.26 5.21 -3.24
C VAL A 56 -8.59 4.58 -3.65
N ARG A 57 -8.98 3.50 -2.98
CA ARG A 57 -10.24 2.77 -3.25
C ARG A 57 -10.90 2.32 -1.95
N SER A 58 -12.20 2.10 -1.98
CA SER A 58 -12.92 1.43 -0.90
C SER A 58 -13.00 -0.07 -1.16
N VAL A 59 -12.89 -0.88 -0.10
CA VAL A 59 -13.21 -2.31 -0.10
C VAL A 59 -14.37 -2.53 0.83
N ARG A 60 -15.43 -3.16 0.32
CA ARG A 60 -16.61 -3.51 1.09
C ARG A 60 -16.30 -4.68 1.99
N GLY A 61 -16.42 -4.49 3.31
CA GLY A 61 -16.42 -5.59 4.26
C GLY A 61 -17.72 -6.40 4.23
N PRO A 62 -17.80 -7.52 4.95
CA PRO A 62 -19.02 -8.30 5.12
C PRO A 62 -20.20 -7.46 5.64
N GLU A 63 -19.91 -6.51 6.54
CA GLU A 63 -20.88 -5.57 7.06
C GLU A 63 -20.63 -4.16 6.51
N SER A 64 -21.71 -3.38 6.33
CA SER A 64 -21.64 -2.06 5.68
C SER A 64 -20.76 -1.03 6.41
N TRP A 65 -20.51 -1.23 7.72
CA TRP A 65 -19.64 -0.40 8.54
C TRP A 65 -18.18 -0.89 8.57
N GLN A 66 -17.87 -2.02 7.93
CA GLN A 66 -16.54 -2.62 7.85
C GLN A 66 -15.84 -2.28 6.52
N ASP A 67 -16.16 -1.12 5.96
CA ASP A 67 -15.46 -0.64 4.77
C ASP A 67 -14.03 -0.25 5.10
N ASP A 68 -13.11 -0.80 4.32
CA ASP A 68 -11.73 -0.37 4.35
C ASP A 68 -11.50 0.71 3.30
N VAL A 69 -10.79 1.75 3.71
CA VAL A 69 -10.08 2.60 2.76
C VAL A 69 -8.77 1.91 2.45
N VAL A 70 -8.45 1.76 1.17
CA VAL A 70 -7.24 1.07 0.71
C VAL A 70 -6.37 2.03 -0.09
N PHE A 71 -5.13 2.17 0.35
CA PHE A 71 -4.10 2.90 -0.39
C PHE A 71 -3.29 1.90 -1.21
N LYS A 72 -3.25 2.10 -2.53
CA LYS A 72 -2.50 1.26 -3.45
C LYS A 72 -1.16 1.90 -3.78
N TYR A 73 -0.10 1.14 -3.59
CA TYR A 73 1.26 1.41 -4.04
C TYR A 73 1.70 0.32 -5.03
N GLU A 74 2.89 0.45 -5.60
CA GLU A 74 3.50 -0.63 -6.38
C GLU A 74 3.85 -1.81 -5.45
N GLY A 75 3.34 -3.01 -5.75
CA GLY A 75 3.61 -4.22 -4.97
C GLY A 75 2.96 -4.31 -3.58
N LEU A 76 2.23 -3.28 -3.14
CA LEU A 76 1.75 -3.13 -1.76
C LEU A 76 0.39 -2.43 -1.70
N GLU A 77 -0.52 -2.91 -0.85
CA GLU A 77 -1.75 -2.20 -0.50
C GLU A 77 -1.93 -2.12 1.02
N LEU A 78 -2.31 -0.94 1.51
CA LEU A 78 -2.52 -0.68 2.94
C LEU A 78 -4.01 -0.46 3.22
N TYR A 79 -4.57 -1.26 4.11
CA TYR A 79 -5.97 -1.23 4.53
C TYR A 79 -6.07 -0.45 5.84
N TRP A 80 -6.91 0.58 5.85
CA TRP A 80 -7.02 1.54 6.92
C TRP A 80 -8.28 1.31 7.75
N PHE A 81 -8.09 1.25 9.06
CA PHE A 81 -9.18 1.32 10.03
C PHE A 81 -8.93 2.54 10.92
N LYS A 82 -9.86 3.51 10.84
CA LYS A 82 -9.69 4.85 11.43
C LYS A 82 -8.40 5.51 10.91
N ASP A 83 -7.43 5.75 11.78
CA ASP A 83 -6.18 6.45 11.48
C ASP A 83 -4.98 5.50 11.32
N ARG A 84 -5.19 4.18 11.32
CA ARG A 84 -4.12 3.17 11.34
C ARG A 84 -4.28 2.11 10.27
N VAL A 85 -3.14 1.65 9.77
CA VAL A 85 -3.08 0.44 8.93
C VAL A 85 -3.34 -0.79 9.80
N TRP A 86 -4.35 -1.59 9.48
CA TRP A 86 -4.68 -2.82 10.23
C TRP A 86 -4.40 -4.09 9.43
N GLN A 87 -4.39 -3.99 8.10
CA GLN A 87 -4.08 -5.07 7.17
C GLN A 87 -3.22 -4.55 6.02
N VAL A 88 -2.34 -5.41 5.51
CA VAL A 88 -1.43 -5.15 4.40
C VAL A 88 -1.55 -6.28 3.40
N ARG A 89 -1.70 -5.96 2.12
CA ARG A 89 -1.55 -6.91 1.01
C ARG A 89 -0.20 -6.67 0.35
N ALA A 90 0.57 -7.73 0.10
CA ALA A 90 1.83 -7.65 -0.61
C ALA A 90 1.83 -8.60 -1.82
N GLU A 91 2.53 -8.22 -2.90
CA GLU A 91 2.73 -9.11 -4.04
C GLU A 91 3.83 -10.14 -3.78
N ALA A 92 4.78 -9.84 -2.89
CA ALA A 92 5.84 -10.74 -2.44
C ALA A 92 6.16 -10.51 -0.97
N ALA A 93 6.29 -11.58 -0.19
CA ALA A 93 6.70 -11.55 1.21
C ALA A 93 7.20 -12.93 1.64
N TYR A 94 8.02 -12.98 2.70
CA TYR A 94 8.43 -14.25 3.35
C TYR A 94 9.06 -15.27 2.40
N GLY A 95 9.72 -14.82 1.33
CA GLY A 95 10.41 -15.68 0.36
C GLY A 95 9.54 -16.26 -0.76
N PHE A 96 8.27 -15.84 -0.88
CA PHE A 96 7.39 -16.23 -1.99
C PHE A 96 6.59 -15.02 -2.52
N ARG A 97 5.93 -15.20 -3.67
CA ARG A 97 5.14 -14.17 -4.34
C ARG A 97 3.83 -14.70 -4.93
N VAL A 98 2.95 -13.77 -5.31
CA VAL A 98 1.75 -14.07 -6.09
C VAL A 98 2.14 -14.82 -7.36
N GLY A 99 1.45 -15.94 -7.63
CA GLY A 99 1.70 -16.85 -8.74
C GLY A 99 2.55 -18.08 -8.40
N ASP A 100 3.29 -18.06 -7.28
CA ASP A 100 4.06 -19.23 -6.82
C ASP A 100 3.12 -20.37 -6.42
N ALA A 101 3.62 -21.60 -6.45
CA ALA A 101 2.85 -22.78 -6.05
C ALA A 101 2.76 -22.89 -4.51
N SER A 102 1.69 -23.53 -4.01
CA SER A 102 1.43 -23.67 -2.57
C SER A 102 2.51 -24.43 -1.79
N ASP A 103 3.28 -25.29 -2.44
CA ASP A 103 4.43 -26.02 -1.88
C ASP A 103 5.59 -25.08 -1.51
N VAL A 104 5.82 -24.01 -2.28
CA VAL A 104 6.79 -22.96 -1.95
C VAL A 104 6.39 -22.28 -0.64
N VAL A 105 5.12 -21.95 -0.48
CA VAL A 105 4.59 -21.32 0.75
C VAL A 105 4.79 -22.21 1.96
N PHE A 106 4.46 -23.50 1.84
CA PHE A 106 4.68 -24.47 2.90
C PHE A 106 6.16 -24.61 3.27
N SER A 107 7.04 -24.59 2.27
CA SER A 107 8.50 -24.64 2.48
C SER A 107 9.03 -23.39 3.19
N SER A 108 8.44 -22.23 2.91
CA SER A 108 8.84 -20.95 3.51
C SER A 108 8.31 -20.73 4.93
N LEU A 109 7.06 -21.10 5.20
CA LEU A 109 6.36 -20.78 6.46
C LEU A 109 6.13 -21.99 7.39
N GLY A 110 6.35 -23.21 6.89
CA GLY A 110 6.09 -24.44 7.64
C GLY A 110 4.60 -24.79 7.74
N GLU A 111 4.20 -25.38 8.87
CA GLU A 111 2.82 -25.82 9.10
C GLU A 111 1.90 -24.62 9.38
N PRO A 112 0.77 -24.48 8.66
CA PRO A 112 -0.20 -23.43 8.95
C PRO A 112 -0.94 -23.68 10.25
N LEU A 113 -1.37 -22.59 10.91
CA LEU A 113 -2.28 -22.67 12.04
C LEU A 113 -3.67 -23.16 11.60
N HIS A 114 -4.15 -22.66 10.46
CA HIS A 114 -5.42 -23.08 9.89
C HIS A 114 -5.28 -23.34 8.39
N ARG A 115 -5.92 -24.42 7.94
CA ARG A 115 -6.15 -24.71 6.53
C ARG A 115 -7.59 -24.34 6.22
N LEU A 116 -7.77 -23.40 5.29
CA LEU A 116 -9.06 -22.98 4.75
C LEU A 116 -9.24 -23.64 3.38
N ASP A 117 -10.47 -23.72 2.88
CA ASP A 117 -10.75 -24.27 1.56
C ASP A 117 -9.98 -23.55 0.43
N SER A 118 -9.72 -22.25 0.62
CA SER A 118 -9.08 -21.39 -0.37
C SER A 118 -7.71 -20.86 0.06
N GLY A 119 -7.06 -21.42 1.09
CA GLY A 119 -5.84 -20.81 1.61
C GLY A 119 -5.33 -21.34 2.94
N PHE A 120 -4.25 -20.74 3.40
CA PHE A 120 -3.61 -21.03 4.68
C PHE A 120 -3.55 -19.78 5.56
N VAL A 121 -3.61 -19.99 6.87
CA VAL A 121 -3.40 -18.96 7.87
C VAL A 121 -2.25 -19.38 8.78
N TYR A 122 -1.27 -18.49 8.93
CA TYR A 122 -0.08 -18.67 9.77
C TYR A 122 -0.07 -17.68 10.92
N GLN A 123 0.65 -18.05 11.98
CA GLN A 123 1.05 -17.12 13.03
C GLN A 123 2.30 -16.35 12.55
N SER A 124 2.25 -15.03 12.57
CA SER A 124 3.47 -14.23 12.38
C SER A 124 4.25 -14.17 13.71
N VAL A 125 5.58 -14.20 13.62
CA VAL A 125 6.51 -14.17 14.76
C VAL A 125 7.13 -12.76 14.87
N GLY A 126 7.37 -12.28 16.11
CA GLY A 126 8.23 -11.12 16.34
C GLY A 126 7.56 -9.75 16.50
N ARG A 127 6.22 -9.70 16.70
CA ARG A 127 5.49 -8.45 17.00
C ARG A 127 4.84 -8.52 18.38
N SER A 128 4.63 -7.37 19.02
CA SER A 128 3.99 -7.25 20.35
C SER A 128 2.47 -7.42 20.35
N TRP A 129 1.87 -7.67 19.18
CA TRP A 129 0.44 -7.92 18.99
C TRP A 129 0.24 -9.16 18.11
N PRO A 130 -0.91 -9.86 18.25
CA PRO A 130 -1.18 -11.07 17.48
C PRO A 130 -1.33 -10.74 15.99
N THR A 131 -0.30 -11.06 15.21
CA THR A 131 -0.28 -10.84 13.77
C THR A 131 -0.48 -12.17 13.04
N ARG A 132 -1.29 -12.15 11.99
CA ARG A 132 -1.59 -13.31 11.14
C ARG A 132 -1.08 -13.06 9.73
N ILE A 133 -0.68 -14.13 9.07
CA ILE A 133 -0.43 -14.15 7.62
C ILE A 133 -1.52 -15.02 7.01
N ARG A 134 -2.28 -14.49 6.04
CA ARG A 134 -3.21 -15.27 5.22
C ARG A 134 -2.68 -15.33 3.81
N VAL A 135 -2.50 -16.55 3.31
CA VAL A 135 -2.14 -16.81 1.92
C VAL A 135 -3.35 -17.45 1.27
N SER A 136 -3.89 -16.81 0.23
CA SER A 136 -5.01 -17.37 -0.53
C SER A 136 -4.48 -18.03 -1.80
N PHE A 137 -5.15 -19.08 -2.23
CA PHE A 137 -4.80 -19.83 -3.43
C PHE A 137 -5.91 -19.76 -4.48
N THR A 138 -5.51 -19.74 -5.74
CA THR A 138 -6.37 -20.01 -6.88
C THR A 138 -6.78 -21.50 -6.91
N ALA A 139 -7.76 -21.84 -7.75
CA ALA A 139 -8.22 -23.21 -7.91
C ALA A 139 -7.14 -24.18 -8.41
N ASP A 140 -6.12 -23.68 -9.13
CA ASP A 140 -4.95 -24.44 -9.58
C ASP A 140 -3.81 -24.48 -8.54
N GLY A 141 -4.04 -23.99 -7.32
CA GLY A 141 -3.10 -24.11 -6.21
C GLY A 141 -1.94 -23.10 -6.22
N ARG A 142 -2.13 -21.95 -6.89
CA ARG A 142 -1.14 -20.85 -6.93
C ARG A 142 -1.53 -19.75 -5.97
N VAL A 143 -0.54 -19.05 -5.42
CA VAL A 143 -0.76 -17.90 -4.55
C VAL A 143 -1.52 -16.81 -5.31
N SER A 144 -2.71 -16.45 -4.84
CA SER A 144 -3.49 -15.33 -5.39
C SER A 144 -3.22 -14.04 -4.60
N ASP A 145 -3.11 -14.16 -3.29
CA ASP A 145 -2.99 -13.03 -2.38
C ASP A 145 -2.20 -13.38 -1.13
N ILE A 146 -1.42 -12.41 -0.66
CA ILE A 146 -0.65 -12.48 0.57
C ILE A 146 -1.09 -11.32 1.46
N TYR A 147 -1.75 -11.63 2.56
CA TYR A 147 -2.20 -10.65 3.55
C TYR A 147 -1.46 -10.83 4.86
N VAL A 148 -1.12 -9.71 5.50
CA VAL A 148 -0.64 -9.67 6.88
C VAL A 148 -1.50 -8.69 7.65
N TYR A 149 -2.06 -9.13 8.77
CA TYR A 149 -3.06 -8.35 9.50
C TYR A 149 -2.98 -8.59 10.99
N ARG A 150 -3.51 -7.63 11.74
CA ARG A 150 -3.73 -7.75 13.18
C ARG A 150 -5.00 -8.55 13.45
N ALA A 151 -4.90 -9.61 14.25
CA ALA A 151 -6.02 -10.51 14.54
C ALA A 151 -6.92 -10.03 15.69
N ASP A 152 -6.60 -8.89 16.28
CA ASP A 152 -7.32 -8.27 17.40
C ASP A 152 -8.15 -7.05 16.99
N PHE A 153 -8.35 -6.87 15.68
CA PHE A 153 -9.24 -5.86 15.08
C PHE A 153 -10.52 -6.49 14.56
#